data_AF-A0A2L2YTT4-F1
#
_entry.id   AF-A0A2L2YTT4-F1
#
_cell.length_a   1.000
_cell.length_b   1.000
_cell.length_c   1.000
_cell.angle_alpha   90.00
_cell.angle_beta   90.00
_cell.angle_gamma   90.00
#
_symmetry.space_group_name_H-M   'P 1'
#
loop_
_entity.id
_entity.type
_entity.pdbx_description
1 polymer ?
#
loop_
_entity_poly.entity_id
_entity_poly.type
_entity_poly.pdbx_seq_one_letter_code
_entity_poly.pdbx_strand_id
1 'polypeptide(L)'
;TETYQNQEPISFCYYITSTMGPYKEPFVYRGPNAEKMFMERMKLEAADIHRIYKHPLPMDPLTEEEQRAFDTATHCYLCQEKFSKNNYKVRNHDHQTKKLRGAACNTCNLKARTPNFIPVIFHNLSGYDSHLFIKELGGDDGDITVIPENTEKYISFSKQVGKHLSLRFLDSFRFMASSLDQLARNLTEDQFKLIQRYFSSDHLALLLRKGVYPYDYINHADKFNETVLPPQEAFYNRLNATNITAEDYEHAL
;
A
#
# COMPACT_ATOMS: atom_id res chain seq x y z
N THR A 1 21.36 11.31 -28.27
CA THR A 1 21.60 10.70 -26.96
C THR A 1 20.79 9.44 -26.91
N GLU A 2 21.44 8.28 -26.99
CA GLU A 2 20.73 6.99 -26.90
C GLU A 2 20.02 6.91 -25.54
N THR A 3 18.73 6.62 -25.55
CA THR A 3 17.93 6.41 -24.35
C THR A 3 18.41 5.12 -23.67
N TYR A 4 19.21 5.27 -22.61
CA TYR A 4 19.75 4.15 -21.82
C TYR A 4 18.67 3.26 -21.18
N GLN A 5 17.44 3.76 -21.00
CA GLN A 5 16.43 3.11 -20.18
C GLN A 5 15.09 2.99 -20.91
N ASN A 6 14.88 1.86 -21.59
CA ASN A 6 13.54 1.30 -21.71
C ASN A 6 13.38 0.29 -20.57
N GLN A 7 12.54 0.62 -19.59
CA GLN A 7 12.30 -0.24 -18.43
C GLN A 7 10.97 -0.95 -18.62
N GLU A 8 11.00 -2.28 -18.57
CA GLU A 8 9.80 -3.10 -18.66
C GLU A 8 9.51 -3.74 -17.30
N PRO A 9 8.30 -3.55 -16.75
CA PRO A 9 7.87 -4.28 -15.56
C PRO A 9 7.78 -5.78 -15.83
N ILE A 10 8.52 -6.56 -15.07
CA ILE A 10 8.62 -8.02 -15.23
C ILE A 10 8.05 -8.79 -14.04
N SER A 11 7.82 -8.11 -12.92
CA SER A 11 7.23 -8.70 -11.72
C SER A 11 6.63 -7.63 -10.82
N PHE A 12 5.66 -8.02 -10.01
CA PHE A 12 5.16 -7.21 -8.92
C PHE A 12 4.72 -8.09 -7.75
N CYS A 13 4.67 -7.47 -6.58
CA CYS A 13 4.07 -8.05 -5.39
C CYS A 13 3.20 -6.99 -4.73
N TYR A 14 2.03 -7.38 -4.22
CA TYR A 14 1.26 -6.55 -3.32
C TYR A 14 0.65 -7.40 -2.21
N TYR A 15 0.38 -6.75 -1.10
CA TYR A 15 -0.42 -7.28 0.00
C TYR A 15 -1.52 -6.27 0.34
N ILE A 16 -2.62 -6.76 0.90
CA ILE A 16 -3.75 -5.93 1.32
C ILE A 16 -3.83 -5.99 2.84
N THR A 17 -3.89 -4.83 3.47
CA THR A 17 -4.04 -4.71 4.92
C THR A 17 -5.24 -3.83 5.26
N SER A 18 -5.79 -4.07 6.44
CA SER A 18 -6.90 -3.32 7.03
C SER A 18 -6.61 -3.03 8.50
N THR A 19 -7.56 -2.38 9.18
CA THR A 19 -7.51 -2.22 10.64
C THR A 19 -7.55 -3.55 11.41
N MET A 20 -7.96 -4.65 10.76
CA MET A 20 -7.93 -6.00 11.30
C MET A 20 -6.62 -6.75 11.02
N GLY A 21 -5.66 -6.09 10.35
CA GLY A 21 -4.43 -6.70 9.87
C GLY A 21 -4.54 -7.15 8.40
N PRO A 22 -3.63 -8.05 7.97
CA PRO A 22 -3.60 -8.56 6.60
C PRO A 22 -4.93 -9.20 6.20
N TYR A 23 -5.46 -8.80 5.04
CA TYR A 23 -6.74 -9.29 4.53
C TYR A 23 -6.60 -10.66 3.85
N LYS A 24 -5.47 -10.89 3.16
CA LYS A 24 -5.17 -12.13 2.44
C LYS A 24 -3.67 -12.29 2.21
N GLU A 25 -3.28 -13.47 1.75
CA GLU A 25 -1.90 -13.77 1.35
C GLU A 25 -1.41 -12.80 0.25
N PRO A 26 -0.12 -12.40 0.30
CA PRO A 26 0.48 -11.57 -0.74
C PRO A 26 0.35 -12.24 -2.11
N PHE A 27 0.06 -11.44 -3.13
CA PHE A 27 0.03 -11.91 -4.50
C PHE A 27 1.32 -11.50 -5.19
N VAL A 28 2.02 -12.49 -5.73
CA VAL A 28 3.26 -12.31 -6.49
C VAL A 28 3.00 -12.71 -7.93
N TYR A 29 3.39 -11.85 -8.86
CA TYR A 29 3.40 -12.15 -10.28
C TYR A 29 4.79 -11.90 -10.85
N ARG A 30 5.22 -12.80 -11.72
CA ARG A 30 6.43 -12.67 -12.53
C ARG A 30 6.11 -13.20 -13.92
N GLY A 31 6.29 -12.37 -14.94
CA GLY A 31 5.92 -12.71 -16.30
C GLY A 31 5.74 -11.47 -17.18
N PRO A 32 5.42 -11.67 -18.47
CA PRO A 32 5.23 -10.58 -19.42
C PRO A 32 4.00 -9.73 -19.07
N ASN A 33 4.01 -8.47 -19.49
CA ASN A 33 2.93 -7.49 -19.28
C ASN A 33 2.55 -7.33 -17.80
N ALA A 34 3.55 -7.21 -16.91
CA ALA A 34 3.31 -7.18 -15.48
C ALA A 34 2.47 -5.98 -15.05
N GLU A 35 2.58 -4.84 -15.73
CA GLU A 35 1.76 -3.64 -15.55
C GLU A 35 0.27 -3.88 -15.85
N LYS A 36 -0.04 -4.59 -16.94
CA LYS A 36 -1.41 -4.93 -17.29
C LYS A 36 -2.00 -5.92 -16.28
N MET A 37 -1.25 -6.98 -15.96
CA MET A 37 -1.66 -7.96 -14.95
C MET A 37 -1.86 -7.30 -13.58
N PHE A 38 -0.99 -6.35 -13.21
CA PHE A 38 -1.14 -5.57 -11.99
C PHE A 38 -2.47 -4.81 -11.97
N MET A 39 -2.79 -4.08 -13.04
CA MET A 39 -4.03 -3.31 -13.13
C MET A 39 -5.28 -4.21 -13.14
N GLU A 40 -5.28 -5.31 -13.89
CA GLU A 40 -6.34 -6.31 -13.86
C GLU A 40 -6.54 -6.85 -12.45
N ARG A 41 -5.45 -7.14 -11.75
CA ARG A 41 -5.51 -7.66 -10.39
C ARG A 41 -6.06 -6.62 -9.41
N MET A 42 -5.60 -5.36 -9.48
CA MET A 42 -6.13 -4.27 -8.65
C MET A 42 -7.65 -4.06 -8.83
N LYS A 43 -8.18 -4.24 -10.04
CA LYS A 43 -9.64 -4.18 -10.28
C LYS A 43 -10.39 -5.33 -9.60
N LEU A 44 -9.84 -6.55 -9.65
CA LEU A 44 -10.41 -7.69 -8.94
C LEU A 44 -10.42 -7.43 -7.43
N GLU A 45 -9.32 -6.91 -6.88
CA GLU A 45 -9.27 -6.51 -5.46
C GLU A 45 -10.32 -5.45 -5.12
N ALA A 46 -10.46 -4.45 -5.97
CA ALA A 46 -11.43 -3.39 -5.77
C ALA A 46 -12.86 -3.92 -5.77
N ALA A 47 -13.19 -4.86 -6.67
CA ALA A 47 -14.50 -5.50 -6.70
C ALA A 47 -14.77 -6.31 -5.43
N ASP A 48 -13.77 -7.05 -4.93
CA ASP A 48 -13.88 -7.85 -3.70
C ASP A 48 -14.09 -6.97 -2.47
N ILE A 49 -13.27 -5.93 -2.32
CA ILE A 49 -13.38 -4.97 -1.22
C ILE A 49 -14.70 -4.18 -1.31
N HIS A 50 -15.17 -3.85 -2.51
CA HIS A 50 -16.47 -3.19 -2.69
C HIS A 50 -17.63 -4.05 -2.19
N ARG A 51 -17.58 -5.38 -2.41
CA ARG A 51 -18.59 -6.30 -1.88
C ARG A 51 -18.62 -6.25 -0.35
N ILE A 52 -17.45 -6.20 0.30
CA ILE A 52 -17.35 -6.04 1.76
C ILE A 52 -17.99 -4.72 2.22
N TYR A 53 -17.71 -3.61 1.53
CA TYR A 53 -18.27 -2.31 1.88
C TYR A 53 -19.79 -2.23 1.72
N LYS A 54 -20.39 -3.02 0.81
CA LYS A 54 -21.84 -3.11 0.62
C LYS A 54 -22.58 -3.91 1.68
N HIS A 55 -21.87 -4.67 2.51
CA HIS A 55 -22.47 -5.52 3.54
C HIS A 55 -21.97 -5.11 4.94
N PRO A 56 -22.36 -3.92 5.44
CA PRO A 56 -21.96 -3.48 6.77
C PRO A 56 -22.53 -4.40 7.84
N LEU A 57 -21.67 -4.87 8.74
CA LEU A 57 -22.06 -5.72 9.85
C LEU A 57 -22.68 -4.88 10.98
N PRO A 58 -23.71 -5.40 11.66
CA PRO A 58 -24.27 -4.72 12.82
C PRO A 58 -23.26 -4.73 13.98
N MET A 59 -23.30 -3.66 14.78
CA MET A 59 -22.50 -3.53 16.00
C MET A 59 -22.74 -4.70 16.96
N ASP A 60 -21.68 -5.15 17.63
CA ASP A 60 -21.80 -6.10 18.74
C ASP A 60 -22.47 -5.45 19.96
N PRO A 61 -23.09 -6.26 20.84
CA PRO A 61 -23.51 -5.78 22.15
C PRO A 61 -22.34 -5.17 22.91
N LEU A 62 -22.56 -4.01 23.52
CA LEU A 62 -21.52 -3.33 24.30
C LEU A 62 -21.21 -4.15 25.55
N THR A 63 -19.93 -4.24 25.90
CA THR A 63 -19.49 -4.64 27.23
C THR A 63 -20.00 -3.63 28.27
N GLU A 64 -20.05 -4.02 29.53
CA GLU A 64 -20.46 -3.09 30.59
C GLU A 64 -19.55 -1.86 30.69
N GLU A 65 -18.25 -2.03 30.45
CA GLU A 65 -17.29 -0.94 30.46
C GLU A 65 -17.53 0.04 29.31
N GLU A 66 -17.73 -0.46 28.08
CA GLU A 66 -18.07 0.38 26.93
C GLU A 66 -19.40 1.10 27.11
N GLN A 67 -20.39 0.44 27.69
CA GLN A 67 -21.69 1.04 27.98
C GLN A 67 -21.55 2.16 29.02
N ARG A 68 -20.79 1.94 30.11
CA ARG A 68 -20.47 2.99 31.10
C ARG A 68 -19.72 4.17 30.46
N ALA A 69 -18.72 3.90 29.63
CA ALA A 69 -17.96 4.94 28.93
C ALA A 69 -18.86 5.74 27.97
N PHE A 70 -19.73 5.06 27.23
CA PHE A 70 -20.70 5.70 26.35
C PHE A 70 -21.70 6.56 27.13
N ASP A 71 -22.24 6.06 28.24
CA ASP A 71 -23.25 6.76 29.04
C ASP A 71 -22.70 8.02 29.71
N THR A 72 -21.48 7.93 30.25
CA THR A 72 -20.79 9.05 30.90
C THR A 72 -20.18 10.05 29.93
N ALA A 73 -20.01 9.70 28.65
CA ALA A 73 -19.50 10.62 27.64
C ALA A 73 -20.39 11.87 27.49
N THR A 74 -19.75 13.04 27.66
CA THR A 74 -20.37 14.37 27.53
C THR A 74 -19.97 15.11 26.25
N HIS A 75 -18.88 14.68 25.61
CA HIS A 75 -18.33 15.27 24.39
C HIS A 75 -18.16 14.21 23.31
N CYS A 76 -18.29 14.63 22.05
CA CYS A 76 -18.07 13.80 20.87
C CYS A 76 -16.58 13.44 20.76
N TYR A 77 -16.25 12.15 20.64
CA TYR A 77 -14.83 11.74 20.52
C TYR A 77 -14.17 12.19 19.20
N LEU A 78 -14.95 12.54 18.17
CA LEU A 78 -14.44 12.96 16.86
C LEU A 78 -14.17 14.47 16.77
N CYS A 79 -15.11 15.30 17.22
CA CYS A 79 -14.98 16.76 17.12
C CYS A 79 -14.75 17.45 18.45
N GLN A 80 -14.75 16.71 19.57
CA GLN A 80 -14.54 17.21 20.94
C GLN A 80 -15.61 18.19 21.45
N GLU A 81 -16.69 18.42 20.69
CA GLU A 81 -17.81 19.29 21.08
C GLU A 81 -18.82 18.58 22.00
N LYS A 82 -19.50 19.36 22.85
CA LYS A 82 -20.58 18.84 23.73
C LYS A 82 -21.77 18.34 22.93
N PHE A 83 -22.40 17.28 23.41
CA PHE A 83 -23.68 16.82 22.85
C PHE A 83 -24.80 17.83 23.11
N SER A 84 -25.71 17.97 22.15
CA SER A 84 -26.88 18.84 22.28
C SER A 84 -28.14 18.14 21.77
N LYS A 85 -29.31 18.75 22.00
CA LYS A 85 -30.59 18.22 21.47
C LYS A 85 -30.59 18.13 19.94
N ASN A 86 -29.97 19.11 19.27
CA ASN A 86 -29.90 19.16 17.80
C ASN A 86 -28.82 18.24 17.22
N ASN A 87 -27.79 17.93 18.01
CA ASN A 87 -26.70 17.05 17.61
C ASN A 87 -26.40 16.06 18.74
N TYR A 88 -27.30 15.07 18.85
CA TYR A 88 -27.36 14.15 19.96
C TYR A 88 -26.28 13.07 19.89
N LYS A 89 -26.03 12.44 21.05
CA LYS A 89 -25.07 11.36 21.24
C LYS A 89 -25.55 10.10 20.54
N VAL A 90 -24.70 9.50 19.70
CA VAL A 90 -24.92 8.25 18.97
C VAL A 90 -23.73 7.31 19.11
N ARG A 91 -23.99 6.01 18.99
CA ARG A 91 -22.95 4.97 18.99
C ARG A 91 -22.33 4.89 17.60
N ASN A 92 -21.12 5.40 17.45
CA ASN A 92 -20.33 5.20 16.24
C ASN A 92 -19.55 3.89 16.37
N HIS A 93 -19.62 3.03 15.37
CA HIS A 93 -18.99 1.72 15.37
C HIS A 93 -18.34 1.42 14.03
N ASP A 94 -17.47 0.42 14.04
CA ASP A 94 -16.85 -0.09 12.83
C ASP A 94 -17.74 -1.16 12.20
N HIS A 95 -18.13 -0.97 10.93
CA HIS A 95 -19.03 -1.90 10.22
C HIS A 95 -18.33 -3.19 9.74
N GLN A 96 -17.04 -3.37 10.04
CA GLN A 96 -16.27 -4.58 9.73
C GLN A 96 -15.84 -5.30 11.00
N THR A 97 -15.34 -4.56 12.00
CA THR A 97 -14.96 -5.17 13.29
C THR A 97 -16.13 -5.31 14.25
N LYS A 98 -17.27 -4.68 13.97
CA LYS A 98 -18.48 -4.58 14.82
C LYS A 98 -18.28 -3.85 16.15
N LYS A 99 -17.04 -3.43 16.46
CA LYS A 99 -16.66 -2.80 17.72
C LYS A 99 -17.09 -1.34 17.77
N LEU A 100 -17.44 -0.89 18.97
CA LEU A 100 -17.70 0.51 19.25
C LEU A 100 -16.40 1.32 19.04
N ARG A 101 -16.49 2.42 18.30
CA ARG A 101 -15.39 3.39 18.17
C ARG A 101 -15.48 4.48 19.25
N GLY A 102 -16.70 4.85 19.61
CA GLY A 102 -16.97 5.78 20.70
C GLY A 102 -18.30 6.52 20.58
N ALA A 103 -18.56 7.39 21.55
CA ALA A 103 -19.71 8.29 21.55
C ALA A 103 -19.48 9.45 20.57
N ALA A 104 -20.14 9.42 19.42
CA ALA A 104 -20.09 10.49 18.43
C ALA A 104 -21.36 11.36 18.50
N CYS A 105 -21.28 12.58 17.99
CA CYS A 105 -22.48 13.35 17.69
C CYS A 105 -23.06 12.88 16.34
N ASN A 106 -24.38 13.00 16.16
CA ASN A 106 -25.06 12.53 14.95
C ASN A 106 -24.44 13.07 13.65
N THR A 107 -24.06 14.35 13.63
CA THR A 107 -23.40 14.97 12.47
C THR A 107 -22.07 14.31 12.14
N CYS A 108 -21.22 14.04 13.14
CA CYS A 108 -19.95 13.36 12.92
C CYS A 108 -20.15 11.91 12.47
N ASN A 109 -21.11 11.21 13.06
CA ASN A 109 -21.46 9.84 12.65
C ASN A 109 -21.86 9.76 11.17
N LEU A 110 -22.73 10.67 10.71
CA LEU A 110 -23.15 10.73 9.31
C LEU A 110 -22.02 11.09 8.33
N LYS A 111 -20.98 11.78 8.81
CA LYS A 111 -19.77 12.12 8.04
C LYS A 111 -18.72 11.01 8.07
N ALA A 112 -18.72 10.15 9.08
CA ALA A 112 -17.79 9.03 9.24
C ALA A 112 -18.16 7.86 8.30
N ARG A 113 -18.18 8.14 6.99
CA ARG A 113 -18.55 7.19 5.94
C ARG A 113 -17.34 6.37 5.51
N THR A 114 -17.59 5.14 5.10
CA THR A 114 -16.60 4.34 4.38
C THR A 114 -16.16 5.11 3.12
N PRO A 115 -14.86 5.28 2.89
CA PRO A 115 -14.36 5.93 1.68
C PRO A 115 -14.88 5.24 0.42
N ASN A 116 -15.14 6.04 -0.62
CA ASN A 116 -15.46 5.55 -1.97
C ASN A 116 -14.17 5.32 -2.80
N PHE A 117 -13.06 5.07 -2.14
CA PHE A 117 -11.79 4.75 -2.78
C PHE A 117 -10.97 3.78 -1.94
N ILE A 118 -10.10 3.01 -2.61
CA ILE A 118 -9.09 2.16 -1.99
C ILE A 118 -7.72 2.81 -2.24
N PRO A 119 -6.95 3.13 -1.18
CA PRO A 119 -5.61 3.63 -1.35
C PRO A 119 -4.67 2.49 -1.79
N VAL A 120 -3.96 2.69 -2.90
CA VAL A 120 -2.86 1.85 -3.37
C VAL A 120 -1.58 2.63 -3.10
N ILE A 121 -0.74 2.12 -2.20
CA ILE A 121 0.43 2.86 -1.71
C ILE A 121 1.69 2.30 -2.36
N PHE A 122 2.44 3.20 -2.99
CA PHE A 122 3.78 2.94 -3.48
C PHE A 122 4.77 3.88 -2.78
N HIS A 123 6.06 3.60 -2.86
CA HIS A 123 7.09 4.48 -2.33
C HIS A 123 7.93 5.05 -3.46
N ASN A 124 7.98 6.37 -3.58
CA ASN A 124 8.58 7.11 -4.69
C ASN A 124 7.85 6.88 -6.03
N LEU A 125 6.52 6.78 -5.97
CA LEU A 125 5.65 6.55 -7.11
C LEU A 125 5.81 7.61 -8.20
N SER A 126 5.79 8.89 -7.79
CA SER A 126 5.85 10.01 -8.73
C SER A 126 7.22 10.15 -9.39
N GLY A 127 8.26 9.56 -8.79
CA GLY A 127 9.64 9.68 -9.27
C GLY A 127 10.07 8.57 -10.23
N TYR A 128 9.35 7.46 -10.28
CA TYR A 128 9.77 6.28 -11.04
C TYR A 128 8.57 5.48 -11.58
N ASP A 129 7.83 4.84 -10.67
CA ASP A 129 6.86 3.80 -11.04
C ASP A 129 5.65 4.34 -11.81
N SER A 130 5.23 5.60 -11.59
CA SER A 130 4.02 6.17 -12.20
C SER A 130 4.01 6.09 -13.72
N HIS A 131 5.17 6.23 -14.37
CA HIS A 131 5.29 6.19 -15.82
C HIS A 131 5.05 4.80 -16.41
N LEU A 132 5.20 3.73 -15.61
CA LEU A 132 5.16 2.34 -16.08
C LEU A 132 3.73 1.85 -16.29
N PHE A 133 2.78 2.26 -15.45
CA PHE A 133 1.39 1.79 -15.53
C PHE A 133 0.38 2.89 -15.86
N ILE A 134 0.77 4.17 -15.98
CA ILE A 134 -0.19 5.24 -16.33
C ILE A 134 -0.84 5.02 -17.69
N LYS A 135 -0.12 4.39 -18.62
CA LYS A 135 -0.62 4.01 -19.95
C LYS A 135 -1.75 2.99 -19.82
N GLU A 136 -1.62 2.03 -18.91
CA GLU A 136 -2.64 1.00 -18.66
C GLU A 136 -3.93 1.59 -18.09
N LEU A 137 -3.87 2.73 -17.39
CA LEU A 137 -5.08 3.39 -16.89
C LEU A 137 -6.00 3.87 -18.02
N GLY A 138 -5.44 4.23 -19.17
CA GLY A 138 -6.17 4.76 -20.33
C GLY A 138 -6.81 3.69 -21.21
N GLY A 139 -6.43 2.42 -21.05
CA GLY A 139 -6.95 1.31 -21.87
C GLY A 139 -8.35 0.83 -21.48
N ASP A 140 -8.89 1.33 -20.37
CA ASP A 140 -10.11 0.83 -19.75
C ASP A 140 -11.19 1.88 -19.58
N ASP A 141 -12.45 1.44 -19.55
CA ASP A 141 -13.58 2.27 -19.15
C ASP A 141 -13.40 2.83 -17.71
N GLY A 142 -13.89 4.04 -17.49
CA GLY A 142 -13.89 4.70 -16.17
C GLY A 142 -12.94 5.91 -16.10
N ASP A 143 -13.39 6.94 -15.39
CA ASP A 143 -12.69 8.21 -15.35
C ASP A 143 -11.35 8.10 -14.62
N ILE A 144 -10.35 8.82 -15.15
CA ILE A 144 -9.07 9.02 -14.50
C ILE A 144 -9.07 10.43 -13.92
N THR A 145 -8.86 10.56 -12.62
CA THR A 145 -8.68 11.85 -11.95
C THR A 145 -7.23 11.96 -11.51
N VAL A 146 -6.56 13.05 -11.88
CA VAL A 146 -5.14 13.26 -11.57
C VAL A 146 -4.99 14.54 -10.76
N ILE A 147 -4.14 14.50 -9.74
CA ILE A 147 -3.64 15.68 -9.02
C ILE A 147 -2.17 15.86 -9.44
N PRO A 148 -1.89 16.69 -10.46
CA PRO A 148 -0.53 16.92 -10.91
C PRO A 148 0.26 17.80 -9.93
N GLU A 149 1.55 17.54 -9.80
CA GLU A 149 2.52 18.48 -9.24
C GLU A 149 3.10 19.35 -10.35
N ASN A 150 3.49 18.72 -11.45
CA ASN A 150 3.92 19.37 -12.69
C ASN A 150 3.54 18.47 -13.90
N THR A 151 4.06 18.77 -15.08
CA THR A 151 3.74 18.03 -16.32
C THR A 151 4.25 16.58 -16.33
N GLU A 152 5.23 16.25 -15.49
CA GLU A 152 5.87 14.94 -15.44
C GLU A 152 5.54 14.18 -14.14
N LYS A 153 5.25 14.89 -13.05
CA LYS A 153 5.03 14.31 -11.72
C LYS A 153 3.60 14.50 -11.25
N TYR A 154 3.00 13.41 -10.77
CA TYR A 154 1.66 13.38 -10.21
C TYR A 154 1.71 13.15 -8.69
N ILE A 155 1.03 13.99 -7.91
CA ILE A 155 0.90 13.83 -6.45
C ILE A 155 0.06 12.58 -6.13
N SER A 156 -1.04 12.43 -6.86
CA SER A 156 -1.87 11.24 -6.83
C SER A 156 -2.64 11.14 -8.14
N PHE A 157 -3.02 9.92 -8.50
CA PHE A 157 -3.99 9.69 -9.55
C PHE A 157 -4.97 8.63 -9.08
N SER A 158 -6.20 8.71 -9.56
CA SER A 158 -7.28 7.81 -9.23
C SER A 158 -7.87 7.26 -10.50
N LYS A 159 -8.10 5.95 -10.53
CA LYS A 159 -8.85 5.27 -11.60
C LYS A 159 -10.18 4.82 -11.03
N GLN A 160 -11.27 5.23 -11.65
CA GLN A 160 -12.58 4.71 -11.31
C GLN A 160 -12.66 3.22 -11.67
N VAL A 161 -13.14 2.41 -10.73
CA VAL A 161 -13.36 0.97 -10.93
C VAL A 161 -14.82 0.67 -10.58
N GLY A 162 -15.61 0.32 -11.59
CA GLY A 162 -17.06 0.22 -11.46
C GLY A 162 -17.73 1.59 -11.21
N LYS A 163 -18.94 1.61 -10.67
CA LYS A 163 -19.75 2.84 -10.58
C LYS A 163 -19.47 3.73 -9.36
N HIS A 164 -18.96 3.16 -8.26
CA HIS A 164 -18.95 3.84 -6.95
C HIS A 164 -17.63 3.73 -6.19
N LEU A 165 -16.59 3.21 -6.83
CA LEU A 165 -15.30 3.00 -6.19
C LEU A 165 -14.19 3.49 -7.12
N SER A 166 -13.10 3.94 -6.52
CA SER A 166 -11.88 4.30 -7.25
C SER A 166 -10.67 3.69 -6.57
N LEU A 167 -9.69 3.27 -7.37
CA LEU A 167 -8.35 3.00 -6.88
C LEU A 167 -7.61 4.33 -6.85
N ARG A 168 -7.10 4.74 -5.69
CA ARG A 168 -6.31 5.97 -5.54
C ARG A 168 -4.87 5.62 -5.24
N PHE A 169 -4.01 5.94 -6.17
CA PHE A 169 -2.59 5.67 -6.07
C PHE A 169 -1.89 6.83 -5.36
N LEU A 170 -1.16 6.48 -4.30
CA LEU A 170 -0.53 7.43 -3.39
C LEU A 170 0.97 7.17 -3.31
N ASP A 171 1.73 8.25 -3.34
CA ASP A 171 3.18 8.21 -3.13
C ASP A 171 3.52 8.42 -1.65
N SER A 172 3.97 7.35 -0.99
CA SER A 172 4.38 7.42 0.42
C SER A 172 5.63 8.27 0.65
N PHE A 173 6.46 8.52 -0.36
CA PHE A 173 7.63 9.40 -0.23
C PHE A 173 7.23 10.83 0.15
N ARG A 174 5.99 11.25 -0.17
CA ARG A 174 5.45 12.56 0.22
C ARG A 174 5.16 12.69 1.71
N PHE A 175 4.90 11.57 2.39
CA PHE A 175 4.70 11.53 3.84
C PHE A 175 6.00 11.16 4.58
N MET A 176 6.87 10.41 3.92
CA MET A 176 8.14 9.90 4.45
C MET A 176 9.26 10.13 3.43
N ALA A 177 9.79 11.35 3.40
CA ALA A 177 10.77 11.81 2.41
C ALA A 177 12.18 11.28 2.69
N SER A 178 12.33 9.96 2.69
CA SER A 178 13.60 9.26 2.87
C SER A 178 13.60 7.98 2.05
N SER A 179 14.78 7.43 1.76
CA SER A 179 14.88 6.18 1.00
C SER A 179 14.34 5.00 1.82
N LEU A 180 13.85 3.96 1.13
CA LEU A 180 13.45 2.70 1.81
C LEU A 180 14.58 2.12 2.67
N ASP A 181 15.83 2.25 2.23
CA ASP A 181 17.02 1.82 2.98
C ASP A 181 17.13 2.54 4.33
N GLN A 182 16.98 3.87 4.33
CA GLN A 182 17.03 4.65 5.56
C GLN A 182 15.81 4.39 6.45
N LEU A 183 14.63 4.24 5.86
CA LEU A 183 13.40 3.93 6.60
C LEU A 183 13.49 2.56 7.27
N ALA A 184 14.01 1.54 6.58
CA ALA A 184 14.21 0.21 7.14
C ALA A 184 15.20 0.21 8.30
N ARG A 185 16.33 0.93 8.19
CA ARG A 185 17.33 1.06 9.27
C ARG A 185 16.80 1.71 10.55
N ASN A 186 15.75 2.52 10.45
CA ASN A 186 15.14 3.16 11.61
C ASN A 186 14.14 2.25 12.36
N LEU A 187 13.91 1.03 11.86
CA LEU A 187 13.00 0.07 12.47
C LEU A 187 13.77 -0.98 13.27
N THR A 188 13.19 -1.39 14.40
CA THR A 188 13.63 -2.58 15.15
C THR A 188 13.01 -3.84 14.56
N GLU A 189 13.62 -5.00 14.81
CA GLU A 189 13.16 -6.30 14.27
C GLU A 189 11.66 -6.58 14.54
N ASP A 190 11.17 -6.29 15.74
CA ASP A 190 9.77 -6.47 16.15
C ASP A 190 8.77 -5.56 15.40
N GLN A 191 9.27 -4.50 14.74
CA GLN A 191 8.45 -3.61 13.93
C GLN A 191 8.21 -4.15 12.51
N PHE A 192 9.01 -5.11 12.03
CA PHE A 192 8.84 -5.78 10.74
C PHE A 192 7.77 -6.89 10.76
N LYS A 193 6.63 -6.60 11.39
CA LYS A 193 5.54 -7.56 11.65
C LYS A 193 5.05 -8.31 10.40
N LEU A 194 5.03 -7.64 9.24
CA LEU A 194 4.62 -8.26 7.99
C LEU A 194 5.68 -9.20 7.43
N ILE A 195 6.96 -8.85 7.52
CA ILE A 195 8.05 -9.73 7.07
C ILE A 195 8.09 -10.97 7.97
N GLN A 196 8.06 -10.79 9.28
CA GLN A 196 8.04 -11.89 10.26
C GLN A 196 6.83 -12.82 10.12
N ARG A 197 5.73 -12.33 9.55
CA ARG A 197 4.54 -13.15 9.30
C ARG A 197 4.72 -14.11 8.13
N TYR A 198 5.43 -13.69 7.07
CA TYR A 198 5.52 -14.44 5.82
C TYR A 198 6.85 -15.16 5.62
N PHE A 199 7.88 -14.82 6.41
CA PHE A 199 9.21 -15.39 6.30
C PHE A 199 9.64 -16.02 7.63
N SER A 200 10.34 -17.16 7.53
CA SER A 200 10.93 -17.82 8.69
C SER A 200 12.10 -17.01 9.26
N SER A 201 12.44 -17.28 10.53
CA SER A 201 13.58 -16.68 11.24
C SER A 201 14.87 -16.70 10.44
N ASP A 202 15.09 -17.79 9.69
CA ASP A 202 16.34 -18.04 8.98
C ASP A 202 16.55 -17.06 7.81
N HIS A 203 15.47 -16.46 7.29
CA HIS A 203 15.53 -15.46 6.23
C HIS A 203 15.39 -14.01 6.74
N LEU A 204 15.02 -13.80 8.02
CA LEU A 204 14.74 -12.46 8.52
C LEU A 204 15.96 -11.55 8.42
N ALA A 205 17.14 -12.02 8.83
CA ALA A 205 18.36 -11.20 8.79
C ALA A 205 18.64 -10.57 7.41
N LEU A 206 18.26 -11.26 6.33
CA LEU A 206 18.39 -10.78 4.95
C LEU A 206 17.32 -9.76 4.55
N LEU A 207 16.13 -9.83 5.17
CA LEU A 207 14.94 -9.06 4.80
C LEU A 207 14.73 -7.79 5.64
N LEU A 208 15.44 -7.65 6.77
CA LEU A 208 15.36 -6.46 7.65
C LEU A 208 16.13 -5.25 7.12
N ARG A 209 16.88 -5.40 6.02
CA ARG A 209 17.52 -4.29 5.31
C ARG A 209 17.17 -4.32 3.83
N LYS A 210 17.49 -3.24 3.13
CA LYS A 210 17.28 -3.20 1.67
C LYS A 210 18.18 -4.25 1.01
N GLY A 211 17.57 -5.17 0.27
CA GLY A 211 18.29 -6.17 -0.52
C GLY A 211 19.14 -5.54 -1.62
N VAL A 212 20.24 -6.22 -1.96
CA VAL A 212 21.17 -5.78 -2.99
C VAL A 212 20.83 -6.51 -4.29
N TYR A 213 20.65 -5.76 -5.38
CA TYR A 213 20.07 -6.28 -6.61
C TYR A 213 20.94 -5.92 -7.83
N PRO A 214 21.31 -6.88 -8.70
CA PRO A 214 22.18 -6.63 -9.84
C PRO A 214 21.36 -6.11 -11.04
N TYR A 215 20.95 -4.83 -10.97
CA TYR A 215 20.01 -4.22 -11.94
C TYR A 215 20.41 -4.39 -13.40
N ASP A 216 21.69 -4.18 -13.74
CA ASP A 216 22.17 -4.27 -15.13
C ASP A 216 22.38 -5.71 -15.61
N TYR A 217 22.57 -6.66 -14.69
CA TYR A 217 22.67 -8.08 -15.01
C TYR A 217 21.31 -8.69 -15.36
N ILE A 218 20.25 -8.23 -14.68
CA ILE A 218 18.88 -8.71 -14.91
C ILE A 218 18.28 -8.01 -16.13
N ASN A 219 18.79 -8.39 -17.30
CA ASN A 219 18.42 -7.82 -18.60
C ASN A 219 17.47 -8.71 -19.41
N HIS A 220 17.18 -9.93 -18.94
CA HIS A 220 16.28 -10.87 -19.60
C HIS A 220 15.54 -11.74 -18.57
N ALA A 221 14.32 -12.17 -18.89
CA ALA A 221 13.49 -12.98 -18.00
C ALA A 221 14.15 -14.32 -17.63
N ASP A 222 14.99 -14.89 -18.50
CA ASP A 222 15.67 -16.16 -18.24
C ASP A 222 16.62 -16.09 -17.03
N LYS A 223 17.10 -14.89 -16.67
CA LYS A 223 17.96 -14.67 -15.48
C LYS A 223 17.27 -15.04 -14.18
N PHE A 224 15.93 -15.06 -14.14
CA PHE A 224 15.19 -15.50 -12.96
C PHE A 224 15.14 -17.01 -12.77
N ASN A 225 15.57 -17.78 -13.76
CA ASN A 225 15.70 -19.24 -13.65
C ASN A 225 17.08 -19.64 -13.10
N GLU A 226 18.01 -18.69 -12.96
CA GLU A 226 19.31 -18.94 -12.35
C GLU A 226 19.14 -19.14 -10.84
N THR A 227 19.75 -20.21 -10.31
CA THR A 227 19.68 -20.58 -8.89
C THR A 227 20.90 -20.16 -8.09
N VAL A 228 21.83 -19.44 -8.73
CA VAL A 228 23.10 -19.01 -8.16
C VAL A 228 23.22 -17.51 -8.35
N LEU A 229 23.75 -16.81 -7.35
CA LEU A 229 24.03 -15.40 -7.44
C LEU A 229 25.06 -15.14 -8.56
N PRO A 230 24.87 -14.13 -9.41
CA PRO A 230 25.89 -13.78 -10.40
C PRO A 230 27.15 -13.27 -9.70
N PRO A 231 28.32 -13.32 -10.37
CA PRO A 231 29.58 -12.88 -9.77
C PRO A 231 29.53 -11.40 -9.37
N GLN A 232 30.37 -10.98 -8.42
CA GLN A 232 30.35 -9.64 -7.84
C GLN A 232 30.45 -8.53 -8.90
N GLU A 233 31.20 -8.75 -9.98
CA GLU A 233 31.37 -7.81 -11.09
C GLU A 233 30.06 -7.54 -11.84
N ALA A 234 29.12 -8.50 -11.82
CA ALA A 234 27.81 -8.36 -12.44
C ALA A 234 26.86 -7.41 -11.69
N PHE A 235 27.21 -7.01 -10.47
CA PHE A 235 26.46 -6.02 -9.69
C PHE A 235 26.85 -4.57 -10.00
N TYR A 236 27.76 -4.33 -10.97
CA TYR A 236 28.08 -2.97 -11.39
C TYR A 236 26.81 -2.25 -11.86
N ASN A 237 26.51 -1.12 -11.23
CA ASN A 237 25.36 -0.30 -11.55
C ASN A 237 25.80 0.87 -12.45
N ARG A 238 25.36 0.86 -13.70
CA ARG A 238 25.71 1.86 -14.71
C ARG A 238 24.99 3.20 -14.49
N LEU A 239 23.83 3.21 -13.82
CA LEU A 239 23.05 4.43 -13.56
C LEU A 239 23.79 5.40 -12.65
N ASN A 240 24.50 4.88 -11.66
CA ASN A 240 25.31 5.65 -10.72
C ASN A 240 26.82 5.40 -10.87
N ALA A 241 27.22 4.57 -11.82
CA ALA A 241 28.60 4.18 -12.11
C ALA A 241 29.35 3.59 -10.90
N THR A 242 28.67 2.79 -10.06
CA THR A 242 29.25 2.22 -8.84
C THR A 242 29.28 0.69 -8.85
N ASN A 243 30.33 0.11 -8.27
CA ASN A 243 30.38 -1.30 -7.92
C ASN A 243 29.68 -1.56 -6.57
N ILE A 244 29.25 -2.81 -6.36
CA ILE A 244 28.83 -3.30 -5.05
C ILE A 244 30.03 -3.40 -4.10
N THR A 245 29.79 -3.23 -2.80
CA THR A 245 30.81 -3.49 -1.77
C THR A 245 30.97 -4.99 -1.52
N ALA A 246 32.10 -5.42 -0.95
CA ALA A 246 32.28 -6.82 -0.55
C ALA A 246 31.28 -7.25 0.53
N GLU A 247 30.99 -6.37 1.48
CA GLU A 247 30.00 -6.60 2.55
C GLU A 247 28.59 -6.78 1.99
N ASP A 248 28.20 -5.96 1.02
CA ASP A 248 26.88 -6.05 0.38
C ASP A 248 26.73 -7.29 -0.50
N TYR A 249 27.82 -7.72 -1.14
CA TYR A 249 27.84 -8.96 -1.91
C TYR A 249 27.76 -10.19 -1.01
N GLU A 250 28.54 -10.20 0.09
CA GLU A 250 28.48 -11.27 1.10
C GLU A 250 27.08 -11.38 1.72
N HIS A 251 26.42 -10.26 1.98
CA HIS A 251 25.05 -10.27 2.45
C HIS A 251 24.05 -10.82 1.42
N ALA A 252 24.35 -10.75 0.13
CA ALA A 252 23.47 -11.25 -0.92
C ALA A 252 23.63 -12.76 -1.18
N LEU A 253 24.72 -13.38 -0.67
CA LEU A 253 24.99 -14.82 -0.73
C LEU A 253 24.15 -15.60 0.29
#